data_AF-A0A2N7K2K7-F1
#
_entry.id   AF-A0A2N7K2K7-F1
#
_cell.length_a   1.000
_cell.length_b   1.000
_cell.length_c   1.000
_cell.angle_alpha   90.00
_cell.angle_beta   90.00
_cell.angle_gamma   90.00
#
_symmetry.space_group_name_H-M   'P 1'
#
loop_
_entity.id
_entity.type
_entity.pdbx_description
1 polymer ?
#
loop_
_entity_poly.entity_id
_entity_poly.type
_entity_poly.pdbx_seq_one_letter_code
_entity_poly.pdbx_strand_id
1 'polypeptide(L)'
;MFSLESNLIPETWGNAKPRLCKALGDYLKQAEIEVQEGRESLYRVEDTYMLLRGEQSQSGSKELVVVALAGDMAAGTLSAINHGKANGFDSIRAHFSKRGAHRYIQRKLRLPVREVETHKNEHVLQIRFDDMGGKSSSRSDAKTVTTTTNKSNSQGIGGDNNGFALSGIENSDINLSMTDHGAMAVAGRTAEEAFNFGTDALDFSTDTVDASLGFGEKALDGAFSFGESALDANANLSEHAIDSIKSMAGQQTETTKAALAIAGAAKAREQTGENESNNELLKNVSLIVGILVSLLTMAYMFAGRKQ
;
A
#
# COMPACT_ATOMS: atom_id res chain seq x y z
N MET A 1 24.63 -2.13 23.59
CA MET A 1 25.24 -1.54 24.81
C MET A 1 24.83 -0.08 24.81
N PHE A 2 24.06 0.39 25.81
CA PHE A 2 23.65 1.80 25.87
C PHE A 2 24.84 2.62 26.38
N SER A 3 25.29 3.60 25.61
CA SER A 3 26.36 4.51 26.05
C SER A 3 25.77 5.51 27.04
N LEU A 4 26.54 5.85 28.09
CA LEU A 4 26.21 6.94 29.01
C LEU A 4 26.47 8.32 28.39
N GLU A 5 27.11 8.37 27.22
CA GLU A 5 27.39 9.60 26.49
C GLU A 5 26.43 9.75 25.31
N SER A 6 25.91 10.98 25.13
CA SER A 6 25.10 11.35 23.98
C SER A 6 25.94 11.30 22.71
N ASN A 7 25.52 10.47 21.74
CA ASN A 7 26.10 10.41 20.40
C ASN A 7 25.45 11.39 19.41
N LEU A 8 24.54 12.25 19.89
CA LEU A 8 23.88 13.25 19.06
C LEU A 8 24.77 14.46 18.79
N ILE A 9 24.87 14.82 17.52
CA ILE A 9 25.58 16.01 17.05
C ILE A 9 24.56 17.15 16.94
N PRO A 10 24.76 18.30 17.62
CA PRO A 10 23.89 19.47 17.45
C PRO A 10 23.84 19.92 15.99
N GLU A 11 22.66 20.31 15.51
CA GLU A 11 22.43 20.65 14.10
C GLU A 11 21.70 21.99 13.96
N THR A 12 21.83 22.63 12.79
CA THR A 12 21.17 23.91 12.52
C THR A 12 19.82 23.74 11.84
N TRP A 13 18.91 24.68 12.07
CA TRP A 13 17.58 24.67 11.44
C TRP A 13 17.64 24.67 9.91
N GLY A 14 18.55 25.44 9.31
CA GLY A 14 18.74 25.48 7.85
C GLY A 14 19.04 24.10 7.24
N ASN A 15 19.86 23.30 7.92
CA ASN A 15 20.24 21.95 7.45
C ASN A 15 19.16 20.90 7.74
N ALA A 16 18.50 20.99 8.91
CA ALA A 16 17.54 19.98 9.35
C ALA A 16 16.14 20.17 8.73
N LYS A 17 15.72 21.42 8.47
CA LYS A 17 14.38 21.76 7.95
C LYS A 17 13.99 20.98 6.69
N PRO A 18 14.84 20.87 5.64
CA PRO A 18 14.48 20.11 4.43
C PRO A 18 14.26 18.62 4.68
N ARG A 19 14.86 18.05 5.73
CA ARG A 19 14.75 16.63 6.10
C ARG A 19 13.53 16.38 6.98
N LEU A 20 13.24 17.31 7.90
CA LEU A 20 12.17 17.17 8.89
C LEU A 20 10.82 17.71 8.42
N CYS A 21 10.75 18.46 7.31
CA CYS A 21 9.52 19.10 6.85
C CYS A 21 8.32 18.13 6.72
N LYS A 22 8.58 16.93 6.20
CA LYS A 22 7.55 15.89 6.06
C LYS A 22 7.09 15.31 7.40
N ALA A 23 8.00 15.18 8.36
CA ALA A 23 7.68 14.65 9.68
C ALA A 23 6.94 15.69 10.54
N LEU A 24 7.30 16.97 10.40
CA LEU A 24 6.70 18.07 11.15
C LEU A 24 5.30 18.45 10.65
N GLY A 25 5.01 18.29 9.35
CA GLY A 25 3.70 18.61 8.78
C GLY A 25 3.26 20.04 9.14
N ASP A 26 2.08 20.16 9.75
CA ASP A 26 1.50 21.44 10.15
C ASP A 26 2.28 22.14 11.29
N TYR A 27 3.07 21.40 12.07
CA TYR A 27 3.88 21.94 13.16
C TYR A 27 5.15 22.67 12.67
N LEU A 28 5.48 22.58 11.37
CA LEU A 28 6.74 23.12 10.83
C LEU A 28 6.99 24.60 11.16
N LYS A 29 5.95 25.44 11.06
CA LYS A 29 6.06 26.89 11.35
C LYS A 29 6.28 27.15 12.84
N GLN A 30 5.60 26.39 13.70
CA GLN A 30 5.75 26.53 15.14
C GLN A 30 7.13 26.05 15.58
N ALA A 31 7.59 24.90 15.09
CA ALA A 31 8.92 24.38 15.38
C ALA A 31 10.04 25.38 15.03
N GLU A 32 9.91 26.17 13.95
CA GLU A 32 10.90 27.22 13.61
C GLU A 32 10.99 28.29 14.72
N ILE A 33 9.85 28.69 15.29
CA ILE A 33 9.77 29.66 16.38
C ILE A 33 10.32 29.05 17.67
N GLU A 34 9.91 27.82 18.01
CA GLU A 34 10.33 27.11 19.22
C GLU A 34 11.85 26.86 19.26
N VAL A 35 12.45 26.58 18.10
CA VAL A 35 13.91 26.43 17.96
C VAL A 35 14.62 27.78 18.12
N GLN A 36 14.08 28.86 17.56
CA GLN A 36 14.64 30.21 17.74
C GLN A 36 14.58 30.67 19.20
N GLU A 37 13.53 30.29 19.92
CA GLU A 37 13.32 30.61 21.33
C GLU A 37 14.07 29.63 22.27
N GLY A 38 14.80 28.67 21.72
CA GLY A 38 15.66 27.73 22.47
C GLY A 38 14.91 26.68 23.27
N ARG A 39 13.60 26.51 23.04
CA ARG A 39 12.79 25.48 23.71
C ARG A 39 12.90 24.12 23.05
N GLU A 40 13.17 24.11 21.74
CA GLU A 40 13.44 22.89 20.99
C GLU A 40 14.86 22.94 20.41
N SER A 41 15.50 21.77 20.34
CA SER A 41 16.89 21.65 19.89
C SER A 41 17.00 20.57 18.82
N LEU A 42 17.81 20.88 17.81
CA LEU A 42 18.04 20.03 16.66
C LEU A 42 19.30 19.21 16.81
N TYR A 43 19.19 17.94 16.41
CA TYR A 43 20.29 17.00 16.48
C TYR A 43 20.33 16.10 15.25
N ARG A 44 21.50 15.53 15.02
CA ARG A 44 21.74 14.53 13.99
C ARG A 44 22.57 13.37 14.53
N VAL A 45 22.26 12.17 14.02
CA VAL A 45 23.10 10.99 14.11
C VAL A 45 23.15 10.35 12.73
N GLU A 46 24.35 10.22 12.15
CA GLU A 46 24.51 9.75 10.76
C GLU A 46 23.58 10.54 9.80
N ASP A 47 22.75 9.87 9.00
CA ASP A 47 21.79 10.50 8.10
C ASP A 47 20.40 10.74 8.75
N THR A 48 20.30 10.59 10.07
CA THR A 48 19.05 10.75 10.83
C THR A 48 19.01 12.07 11.57
N TYR A 49 17.98 12.87 11.31
CA TYR A 49 17.74 14.18 11.90
C TYR A 49 16.60 14.11 12.91
N MET A 50 16.72 14.85 14.00
CA MET A 50 15.74 14.87 15.08
C MET A 50 15.55 16.28 15.64
N LEU A 51 14.31 16.56 16.03
CA LEU A 51 13.94 17.72 16.82
C LEU A 51 13.49 17.24 18.20
N LEU A 52 14.18 17.68 19.23
CA LEU A 52 13.99 17.23 20.61
C LEU A 52 13.54 18.40 21.49
N ARG A 53 12.65 18.12 22.43
CA ARG A 53 12.16 19.07 23.43
C ARG A 53 12.24 18.44 24.82
N GLY A 54 12.76 19.18 25.79
CA GLY A 54 12.67 18.76 27.19
C GLY A 54 11.38 19.27 27.82
N GLU A 55 10.58 18.38 28.38
CA GLU A 55 9.41 18.73 29.19
C GLU A 55 9.61 18.29 30.63
N GLN A 56 9.03 19.04 31.57
CA GLN A 56 9.01 18.66 32.98
C GLN A 56 7.56 18.57 33.45
N SER A 57 7.19 17.41 34.00
CA SER A 57 5.89 17.19 34.61
C SER A 57 5.75 18.02 35.89
N GLN A 58 4.51 18.29 36.32
CA GLN A 58 4.20 18.92 37.61
C GLN A 58 4.77 18.13 38.80
N SER A 59 4.98 16.82 38.62
CA SER A 59 5.60 15.92 39.60
C SER A 59 7.14 16.03 39.67
N GLY A 60 7.75 16.82 38.79
CA GLY A 60 9.19 17.00 38.69
C GLY A 60 9.90 16.05 37.72
N SER A 61 9.21 15.00 37.22
CA SER A 61 9.77 14.08 36.24
C SER A 61 10.09 14.77 34.91
N LYS A 62 11.27 14.49 34.36
CA LYS A 62 11.79 15.06 33.12
C LYS A 62 11.53 14.11 31.97
N GLU A 63 10.85 14.58 30.94
CA GLU A 63 10.53 13.80 29.74
C GLU A 63 11.20 14.43 28.51
N LEU A 64 11.88 13.60 27.73
CA LEU A 64 12.40 14.00 26.44
C LEU A 64 11.35 13.72 25.36
N VAL A 65 10.86 14.75 24.69
CA VAL A 65 9.90 14.63 23.59
C VAL A 65 10.63 14.66 22.26
N VAL A 66 10.45 13.61 21.46
CA VAL A 66 10.86 13.57 20.05
C VAL A 66 9.73 14.19 19.23
N VAL A 67 9.90 15.46 18.89
CA VAL A 67 8.92 16.25 18.15
C VAL A 67 8.88 15.80 16.69
N ALA A 68 10.05 15.54 16.11
CA ALA A 68 10.16 14.98 14.77
C ALA A 68 11.42 14.16 14.60
N LEU A 69 11.34 13.14 13.74
CA LEU A 69 12.45 12.29 13.35
C LEU A 69 12.35 12.02 11.84
N ALA A 70 13.46 12.18 11.13
CA ALA A 70 13.58 11.82 9.72
C ALA A 70 14.90 11.09 9.47
N GLY A 71 14.82 9.88 8.91
CA GLY A 71 15.96 9.01 8.67
C GLY A 71 15.72 7.60 9.20
N ASP A 72 16.75 6.98 9.76
CA ASP A 72 16.68 5.64 10.33
C ASP A 72 16.01 5.68 11.71
N MET A 73 14.87 4.99 11.83
CA MET A 73 14.08 4.92 13.06
C MET A 73 14.83 4.21 14.20
N ALA A 74 15.61 3.17 13.91
CA ALA A 74 16.38 2.45 14.92
C ALA A 74 17.52 3.31 15.47
N ALA A 75 18.31 3.90 14.56
CA ALA A 75 19.42 4.76 14.94
C ALA A 75 18.94 5.99 15.72
N GLY A 76 17.89 6.66 15.23
CA GLY A 76 17.32 7.81 15.90
C GLY A 76 16.71 7.48 17.26
N THR A 77 15.93 6.40 17.38
CA THR A 77 15.31 5.99 18.66
C THR A 77 16.38 5.66 19.71
N LEU A 78 17.38 4.84 19.36
CA LEU A 78 18.44 4.46 20.29
C LEU A 78 19.29 5.66 20.71
N SER A 79 19.60 6.56 19.77
CA SER A 79 20.40 7.75 20.06
C SER A 79 19.64 8.76 20.91
N ALA A 80 18.32 8.92 20.69
CA ALA A 80 17.48 9.76 21.52
C ALA A 80 17.35 9.21 22.96
N ILE A 81 17.28 7.88 23.13
CA ILE A 81 17.33 7.25 24.46
C ILE A 81 18.67 7.51 25.16
N ASN A 82 19.79 7.31 24.47
CA ASN A 82 21.11 7.57 25.04
C ASN A 82 21.24 9.05 25.43
N HIS A 83 20.77 9.95 24.57
CA HIS A 83 20.74 11.39 24.85
C HIS A 83 19.87 11.71 26.08
N GLY A 84 18.68 11.12 26.18
CA GLY A 84 17.80 11.29 27.34
C GLY A 84 18.46 10.85 28.64
N LYS A 85 19.08 9.66 28.65
CA LYS A 85 19.81 9.14 29.81
C LYS A 85 21.01 10.00 30.19
N ALA A 86 21.81 10.41 29.21
CA ALA A 86 22.99 11.25 29.42
C ALA A 86 22.66 12.63 30.03
N ASN A 87 21.48 13.17 29.69
CA ASN A 87 21.03 14.47 30.16
C ASN A 87 20.05 14.39 31.36
N GLY A 88 19.87 13.20 31.95
CA GLY A 88 19.09 13.01 33.18
C GLY A 88 17.58 13.18 33.00
N PHE A 89 17.04 12.80 31.83
CA PHE A 89 15.61 12.59 31.65
C PHE A 89 15.19 11.24 32.24
N ASP A 90 13.92 11.09 32.60
CA ASP A 90 13.33 9.88 33.18
C ASP A 90 12.63 9.02 32.12
N SER A 91 12.12 9.66 31.06
CA SER A 91 11.42 9.02 29.94
C SER A 91 11.69 9.71 28.62
N ILE A 92 11.37 9.00 27.54
CA ILE A 92 11.26 9.56 26.20
C ILE A 92 9.85 9.32 25.66
N ARG A 93 9.29 10.31 24.97
CA ARG A 93 7.97 10.26 24.34
C ARG A 93 8.04 10.71 22.89
N ALA A 94 7.29 10.06 22.02
CA ALA A 94 7.24 10.37 20.60
C ALA A 94 5.84 10.14 20.03
N HIS A 95 5.45 11.00 19.10
CA HIS A 95 4.15 10.98 18.46
C HIS A 95 4.27 10.33 17.09
N PHE A 96 3.45 9.32 16.83
CA PHE A 96 3.49 8.57 15.57
C PHE A 96 2.11 8.53 14.91
N SER A 97 2.04 8.88 13.63
CA SER A 97 0.82 8.72 12.83
C SER A 97 0.51 7.27 12.46
N LYS A 98 1.49 6.35 12.61
CA LYS A 98 1.38 4.95 12.21
C LYS A 98 1.46 4.02 13.41
N ARG A 99 0.45 3.15 13.54
CA ARG A 99 0.39 2.07 14.55
C ARG A 99 1.57 1.08 14.48
N GLY A 100 2.23 0.98 13.32
CA GLY A 100 3.39 0.10 13.13
C GLY A 100 4.62 0.46 13.96
N ALA A 101 4.75 1.71 14.42
CA ALA A 101 5.89 2.18 15.21
C ALA A 101 6.02 1.43 16.54
N HIS A 102 4.89 1.20 17.24
CA HIS A 102 4.87 0.44 18.49
C HIS A 102 5.43 -0.97 18.29
N ARG A 103 4.93 -1.70 17.29
CA ARG A 103 5.38 -3.07 16.99
C ARG A 103 6.87 -3.10 16.63
N TYR A 104 7.34 -2.13 15.84
CA TYR A 104 8.75 -2.04 15.46
C TYR A 104 9.65 -1.84 16.68
N ILE A 105 9.35 -0.85 17.53
CA ILE A 105 10.14 -0.54 18.73
C ILE A 105 10.13 -1.72 19.72
N GLN A 106 8.96 -2.31 19.95
CA GLN A 106 8.81 -3.43 20.88
C GLN A 106 9.52 -4.70 20.39
N ARG A 107 9.29 -5.11 19.13
CA ARG A 107 9.76 -6.42 18.63
C ARG A 107 11.16 -6.35 18.03
N LYS A 108 11.48 -5.30 17.25
CA LYS A 108 12.77 -5.17 16.57
C LYS A 108 13.83 -4.55 17.46
N LEU A 109 13.50 -3.47 18.17
CA LEU A 109 14.46 -2.81 19.07
C LEU A 109 14.49 -3.44 20.47
N ARG A 110 13.51 -4.30 20.79
CA ARG A 110 13.38 -4.99 22.09
C ARG A 110 13.34 -3.99 23.25
N LEU A 111 12.65 -2.88 23.05
CA LEU A 111 12.50 -1.80 24.03
C LEU A 111 11.12 -1.87 24.73
N PRO A 112 11.04 -1.53 26.03
CA PRO A 112 9.81 -1.55 26.80
C PRO A 112 8.94 -0.32 26.49
N VAL A 113 8.45 -0.24 25.25
CA VAL A 113 7.56 0.84 24.82
C VAL A 113 6.14 0.61 25.32
N ARG A 114 5.48 1.70 25.72
CA ARG A 114 4.07 1.73 26.10
C ARG A 114 3.35 2.76 25.26
N GLU A 115 2.13 2.46 24.85
CA GLU A 115 1.23 3.45 24.27
C GLU A 115 0.50 4.15 25.43
N VAL A 116 0.71 5.46 25.56
CA VAL A 116 0.14 6.26 26.67
C VAL A 116 -1.13 6.99 26.26
N GLU A 117 -1.25 7.38 24.99
CA GLU A 117 -2.45 7.99 24.44
C GLU A 117 -2.69 7.52 23.02
N THR A 118 -3.96 7.30 22.68
CA THR A 118 -4.41 6.95 21.33
C THR A 118 -5.50 7.92 20.91
N HIS A 119 -5.22 8.69 19.86
CA HIS A 119 -6.21 9.47 19.14
C HIS A 119 -6.46 8.82 17.77
N LYS A 120 -7.54 9.22 17.06
CA LYS A 120 -7.98 8.56 15.80
C LYS A 120 -6.84 8.33 14.77
N ASN A 121 -5.85 9.22 14.71
CA ASN A 121 -4.71 9.18 13.78
C ASN A 121 -3.34 9.42 14.44
N GLU A 122 -3.24 9.26 15.77
CA GLU A 122 -2.01 9.58 16.50
C GLU A 122 -1.82 8.62 17.66
N HIS A 123 -0.63 8.03 17.71
CA HIS A 123 -0.19 7.10 18.73
C HIS A 123 0.96 7.74 19.50
N VAL A 124 0.72 8.05 20.77
CA VAL A 124 1.75 8.62 21.63
C VAL A 124 2.43 7.46 22.36
N LEU A 125 3.70 7.26 22.03
CA LEU A 125 4.50 6.18 22.56
C LEU A 125 5.50 6.73 23.56
N GLN A 126 5.62 6.07 24.71
CA GLN A 126 6.52 6.42 25.78
C GLN A 126 7.41 5.22 26.14
N ILE A 127 8.69 5.48 26.43
CA ILE A 127 9.60 4.52 27.03
C ILE A 127 10.13 5.17 28.31
N ARG A 128 9.86 4.54 29.45
CA ARG A 128 10.50 4.94 30.72
C ARG A 128 11.84 4.26 30.85
N PHE A 129 12.84 5.01 31.30
CA PHE A 129 14.19 4.46 31.42
C PHE A 129 14.31 3.45 32.57
N ASP A 130 13.48 3.56 33.60
CA ASP A 130 13.37 2.56 34.68
C ASP A 130 12.97 1.17 34.15
N ASP A 131 12.07 1.14 33.18
CA ASP A 131 11.57 -0.11 32.59
C ASP A 131 12.63 -0.78 31.69
N MET A 132 13.68 -0.05 31.30
CA MET A 132 14.79 -0.57 30.49
C MET A 132 15.82 -1.38 31.32
N GLY A 133 15.55 -1.59 32.61
CA GLY A 133 16.43 -2.21 33.59
C GLY A 133 16.63 -3.72 33.44
N GLY A 134 17.26 -4.14 32.34
CA GLY A 134 17.84 -5.46 32.15
C GLY A 134 19.36 -5.35 31.96
N LYS A 135 20.11 -5.64 33.03
CA LYS A 135 21.58 -5.74 33.13
C LYS A 135 22.35 -4.42 33.27
N SER A 136 22.73 -4.15 34.53
CA SER A 136 23.90 -3.40 35.01
C SER A 136 23.96 -1.89 34.77
N SER A 137 23.34 -1.15 35.69
CA SER A 137 23.91 0.10 36.25
C SER A 137 24.10 -0.10 37.75
N SER A 138 25.07 -0.93 38.13
CA SER A 138 25.44 -1.12 39.53
C SER A 138 26.17 0.13 40.04
N ARG A 139 25.43 1.04 40.66
CA ARG A 139 25.93 1.77 41.83
C ARG A 139 25.88 0.77 42.99
N SER A 140 27.01 0.19 43.33
CA SER A 140 27.13 -0.71 44.50
C SER A 140 27.96 -0.02 45.58
N ASP A 141 27.32 0.36 46.69
CA ASP A 141 27.96 0.78 47.95
C ASP A 141 28.55 -0.42 48.74
N ALA A 142 28.95 -1.49 48.06
CA ALA A 142 29.52 -2.67 48.69
C ALA A 142 31.03 -2.51 48.87
N LYS A 143 31.47 -2.35 50.12
CA LYS A 143 32.88 -2.36 50.51
C LYS A 143 33.46 -3.77 50.32
N THR A 144 34.02 -4.04 49.14
CA THR A 144 34.78 -5.26 48.87
C THR A 144 36.05 -5.28 49.72
N VAL A 145 36.13 -6.21 50.69
CA VAL A 145 37.36 -6.49 51.42
C VAL A 145 38.09 -7.61 50.70
N THR A 146 39.13 -7.26 49.95
CA THR A 146 40.01 -8.22 49.26
C THR A 146 41.11 -8.67 50.22
N THR A 147 41.09 -9.92 50.68
CA THR A 147 42.23 -10.58 51.35
C THR A 147 42.95 -11.45 50.33
N THR A 148 44.15 -11.04 49.92
CA THR A 148 44.99 -11.81 48.99
C THR A 148 45.92 -12.76 49.75
N THR A 149 45.81 -14.07 49.49
CA THR A 149 46.82 -15.07 49.87
C THR A 149 47.42 -15.65 48.60
N ASN A 150 48.64 -15.25 48.24
CA ASN A 150 49.32 -15.76 47.05
C ASN A 150 49.90 -17.16 47.32
N LYS A 151 49.39 -18.16 46.60
CA LYS A 151 49.99 -19.51 46.51
C LYS A 151 50.24 -19.82 45.03
N SER A 152 51.49 -20.08 44.70
CA SER A 152 51.99 -20.22 43.32
C SER A 152 51.75 -21.63 42.76
N ASN A 153 50.53 -21.95 42.32
CA ASN A 153 50.26 -23.18 41.56
C ASN A 153 49.74 -22.80 40.17
N SER A 154 50.43 -23.23 39.10
CA SER A 154 50.01 -22.96 37.72
C SER A 154 48.91 -23.94 37.29
N GLN A 155 47.79 -23.41 36.79
CA GLN A 155 46.74 -24.23 36.18
C GLN A 155 46.88 -24.11 34.65
N GLY A 156 47.37 -25.17 34.01
CA GLY A 156 47.44 -25.26 32.56
C GLY A 156 46.06 -25.59 31.99
N ILE A 157 45.50 -24.66 31.20
CA ILE A 157 44.24 -24.87 30.50
C ILE A 157 44.51 -24.68 29.00
N GLY A 158 44.31 -25.75 28.22
CA GLY A 158 44.49 -25.74 26.78
C GLY A 158 43.18 -26.03 26.05
N GLY A 159 42.91 -25.32 24.96
CA GLY A 159 41.65 -25.35 24.20
C GLY A 159 40.67 -24.26 24.61
N ASP A 160 39.47 -24.25 24.00
CA ASP A 160 38.39 -23.32 24.33
C ASP A 160 37.66 -23.79 25.61
N ASN A 161 37.97 -23.15 26.73
CA ASN A 161 37.31 -23.40 28.00
C ASN A 161 36.22 -22.34 28.28
N ASN A 162 34.97 -22.68 27.96
CA ASN A 162 33.80 -21.82 28.19
C ASN A 162 33.20 -21.96 29.61
N GLY A 163 33.92 -22.64 30.52
CA GLY A 163 33.50 -22.91 31.89
C GLY A 163 34.27 -22.07 32.93
N PHE A 164 34.30 -22.55 34.17
CA PHE A 164 35.01 -21.89 35.28
C PHE A 164 36.35 -22.58 35.55
N ALA A 165 37.43 -21.82 35.62
CA ALA A 165 38.78 -22.29 35.95
C ALA A 165 39.15 -21.83 37.36
N LEU A 166 39.52 -22.76 38.24
CA LEU A 166 39.84 -22.45 39.62
C LEU A 166 41.17 -23.06 40.04
N SER A 167 42.11 -22.22 40.45
CA SER A 167 43.48 -22.60 40.87
C SER A 167 43.77 -22.12 42.30
N GLY A 168 44.72 -22.78 42.98
CA GLY A 168 45.22 -22.32 44.29
C GLY A 168 44.31 -22.58 45.49
N ILE A 169 43.46 -23.61 45.45
CA ILE A 169 42.53 -23.95 46.54
C ILE A 169 43.24 -24.86 47.56
N GLU A 170 43.38 -24.41 48.80
CA GLU A 170 43.90 -25.22 49.92
C GLU A 170 42.93 -25.08 51.10
N ASN A 171 42.53 -26.21 51.71
CA ASN A 171 41.63 -26.28 52.87
C ASN A 171 40.36 -25.40 52.77
N SER A 172 39.71 -25.36 51.60
CA SER A 172 38.51 -24.53 51.38
C SER A 172 37.37 -25.37 50.78
N ASP A 173 36.16 -25.20 51.30
CA ASP A 173 34.92 -25.72 50.70
C ASP A 173 34.42 -24.74 49.64
N ILE A 174 34.59 -25.08 48.35
CA ILE A 174 34.09 -24.24 47.26
C ILE A 174 32.66 -24.65 46.93
N ASN A 175 31.72 -23.78 47.27
CA ASN A 175 30.34 -23.91 46.84
C ASN A 175 30.09 -22.98 45.64
N LEU A 176 30.17 -23.52 44.42
CA LEU A 176 29.86 -22.80 43.18
C LEU A 176 28.42 -23.11 42.77
N SER A 177 27.50 -22.17 43.02
CA SER A 177 26.13 -22.25 42.50
C SER A 177 26.02 -21.42 41.23
N MET A 178 25.93 -22.09 40.08
CA MET A 178 25.80 -21.45 38.76
C MET A 178 24.33 -21.51 38.33
N THR A 179 23.66 -20.36 38.30
CA THR A 179 22.28 -20.27 37.81
C THR A 179 22.29 -19.90 36.32
N ASP A 180 21.59 -20.69 35.50
CA ASP A 180 21.54 -20.58 34.04
C ASP A 180 20.46 -19.61 33.52
N HIS A 181 19.98 -18.68 34.36
CA HIS A 181 18.89 -17.76 34.05
C HIS A 181 19.03 -17.05 32.70
N GLY A 182 20.27 -16.76 32.26
CA GLY A 182 20.56 -16.19 30.95
C GLY A 182 20.24 -17.14 29.78
N ALA A 183 20.59 -18.42 29.90
CA ALA A 183 20.31 -19.43 28.88
C ALA A 183 18.81 -19.73 28.78
N MET A 184 18.12 -19.84 29.93
CA MET A 184 16.66 -20.02 29.96
C MET A 184 15.91 -18.80 29.40
N ALA A 185 16.37 -17.58 29.68
CA ALA A 185 15.76 -16.37 29.11
C ALA A 185 15.97 -16.28 27.59
N VAL A 186 17.11 -16.75 27.06
CA VAL A 186 17.34 -16.84 25.62
C VAL A 186 16.43 -17.92 25.02
N ALA A 187 16.37 -19.12 25.62
CA ALA A 187 15.52 -20.21 25.15
C ALA A 187 14.03 -19.82 25.14
N GLY A 188 13.54 -19.14 26.18
CA GLY A 188 12.17 -18.64 26.26
C GLY A 188 11.84 -17.64 25.15
N ARG A 189 12.75 -16.69 24.88
CA ARG A 189 12.59 -15.74 23.75
C ARG A 189 12.63 -16.43 22.40
N THR A 190 13.53 -17.41 22.20
CA THR A 190 13.57 -18.18 20.96
C THR A 190 12.28 -18.97 20.76
N ALA A 191 11.71 -19.56 21.81
CA ALA A 191 10.41 -20.22 21.74
C ALA A 191 9.29 -19.23 21.41
N GLU A 192 9.26 -18.05 22.05
CA GLU A 192 8.28 -17.00 21.76
C GLU A 192 8.39 -16.49 20.31
N GLU A 193 9.61 -16.27 19.81
CA GLU A 193 9.86 -15.90 18.41
C GLU A 193 9.39 -16.99 17.45
N ALA A 194 9.61 -18.27 17.77
CA ALA A 194 9.15 -19.40 16.96
C ALA A 194 7.62 -19.51 16.94
N PHE A 195 6.94 -19.31 18.08
CA PHE A 195 5.48 -19.28 18.13
C PHE A 195 4.91 -18.10 17.36
N ASN A 196 5.49 -16.91 17.51
CA ASN A 196 5.07 -15.72 16.74
C ASN A 196 5.25 -15.94 15.23
N PHE A 197 6.37 -16.54 14.82
CA PHE A 197 6.58 -16.90 13.42
C PHE A 197 5.54 -17.92 12.92
N GLY A 198 5.21 -18.93 13.73
CA GLY A 198 4.16 -19.89 13.42
C GLY A 198 2.79 -19.22 13.23
N THR A 199 2.41 -18.30 14.12
CA THR A 199 1.18 -17.52 13.99
C THR A 199 1.20 -16.63 12.75
N ASP A 200 2.28 -15.89 12.52
CA ASP A 200 2.41 -15.02 11.34
C ASP A 200 2.33 -15.83 10.02
N ALA A 201 2.84 -17.07 10.00
CA ALA A 201 2.74 -17.96 8.85
C ALA A 201 1.32 -18.50 8.62
N LEU A 202 0.57 -18.77 9.70
CA LEU A 202 -0.84 -19.18 9.63
C LEU A 202 -1.74 -18.01 9.18
N ASP A 203 -1.48 -16.80 9.67
CA ASP A 203 -2.19 -15.59 9.24
C ASP A 203 -1.95 -15.33 7.74
N PHE A 204 -0.69 -15.39 7.29
CA PHE A 204 -0.37 -15.25 5.86
C PHE A 204 -1.05 -16.32 4.99
N SER A 205 -1.13 -17.56 5.50
CA SER A 205 -1.83 -18.65 4.80
C SER A 205 -3.33 -18.39 4.71
N THR A 206 -3.93 -17.86 5.78
CA THR A 206 -5.35 -17.46 5.83
C THR A 206 -5.63 -16.34 4.83
N ASP A 207 -4.82 -15.27 4.84
CA ASP A 207 -4.94 -14.16 3.88
C ASP A 207 -4.82 -14.63 2.42
N THR A 208 -3.90 -15.58 2.16
CA THR A 208 -3.72 -16.15 0.81
C THR A 208 -4.93 -16.97 0.37
N VAL A 209 -5.51 -17.77 1.28
CA VAL A 209 -6.73 -18.54 1.02
C VAL A 209 -7.90 -17.60 0.77
N ASP A 210 -8.10 -16.59 1.61
CA ASP A 210 -9.17 -15.59 1.46
C ASP A 210 -9.05 -14.83 0.14
N ALA A 211 -7.85 -14.40 -0.23
CA ALA A 211 -7.61 -13.75 -1.52
C ALA A 211 -7.90 -14.68 -2.70
N SER A 212 -7.55 -15.96 -2.60
CA SER A 212 -7.80 -16.97 -3.64
C SER A 212 -9.30 -17.25 -3.81
N LEU A 213 -10.02 -17.39 -2.69
CA LEU A 213 -11.47 -17.56 -2.70
C LEU A 213 -12.18 -16.31 -3.24
N GLY A 214 -11.77 -15.12 -2.80
CA GLY A 214 -12.32 -13.86 -3.29
C GLY A 214 -12.04 -13.60 -4.78
N PHE A 215 -10.89 -14.04 -5.30
CA PHE A 215 -10.63 -14.05 -6.75
C PHE A 215 -11.59 -15.00 -7.48
N GLY A 216 -11.78 -16.22 -6.96
CA GLY A 216 -12.71 -17.20 -7.52
C GLY A 216 -14.15 -16.69 -7.54
N GLU A 217 -14.61 -16.07 -6.45
CA GLU A 217 -15.93 -15.45 -6.36
C GLU A 217 -16.12 -14.36 -7.41
N LYS A 218 -15.17 -13.43 -7.54
CA LYS A 218 -15.22 -12.36 -8.56
C LYS A 218 -15.17 -12.89 -9.99
N ALA A 219 -14.40 -13.94 -10.24
CA ALA A 219 -14.34 -14.57 -11.56
C ALA A 219 -15.67 -15.24 -11.92
N LEU A 220 -16.31 -15.92 -10.97
CA LEU A 220 -17.63 -16.52 -11.13
C LEU A 220 -18.72 -15.46 -11.32
N ASP A 221 -18.70 -14.40 -10.51
CA ASP A 221 -19.62 -13.27 -10.63
C ASP A 221 -19.51 -12.59 -12.00
N GLY A 222 -18.29 -12.31 -12.46
CA GLY A 222 -18.03 -11.79 -13.80
C GLY A 222 -18.50 -12.73 -14.92
N ALA A 223 -18.35 -14.04 -14.75
CA ALA A 223 -18.85 -15.03 -15.72
C ALA A 223 -20.38 -15.07 -15.78
N PHE A 224 -21.07 -14.99 -14.63
CA PHE A 224 -22.53 -14.93 -14.59
C PHE A 224 -23.07 -13.61 -15.16
N SER A 225 -22.48 -12.48 -14.80
CA SER A 225 -22.87 -11.17 -15.34
C SER A 225 -22.67 -11.09 -16.86
N PHE A 226 -21.57 -11.64 -17.38
CA PHE A 226 -21.36 -11.76 -18.82
C PHE A 226 -22.42 -12.67 -19.48
N GLY A 227 -22.72 -13.81 -18.87
CA GLY A 227 -23.75 -14.74 -19.35
C GLY A 227 -25.15 -14.11 -19.39
N GLU A 228 -25.51 -13.37 -18.33
CA GLU A 228 -26.75 -12.59 -18.26
C GLU A 228 -26.80 -11.54 -19.36
N SER A 229 -25.73 -10.75 -19.53
CA SER A 229 -25.65 -9.73 -20.58
C SER A 229 -25.74 -10.31 -21.99
N ALA A 230 -25.11 -11.47 -22.23
CA ALA A 230 -25.16 -12.17 -23.51
C ALA A 230 -26.56 -12.72 -23.80
N LEU A 231 -27.26 -13.26 -22.79
CA LEU A 231 -28.63 -13.73 -22.90
C LEU A 231 -29.60 -12.57 -23.15
N ASP A 232 -29.44 -11.45 -22.45
CA ASP A 232 -30.24 -10.25 -22.63
C ASP A 232 -30.06 -9.65 -24.03
N ALA A 233 -28.82 -9.50 -24.50
CA ALA A 233 -28.52 -9.07 -25.86
C ALA A 233 -29.15 -10.01 -26.91
N ASN A 234 -29.11 -11.32 -26.68
CA ASN A 234 -29.73 -12.30 -27.57
C ASN A 234 -31.27 -12.23 -27.54
N ALA A 235 -31.87 -11.98 -26.39
CA ALA A 235 -33.31 -11.77 -26.25
C ALA A 235 -33.75 -10.50 -27.00
N ASN A 236 -33.05 -9.38 -26.80
CA ASN A 236 -33.31 -8.12 -27.49
C ASN A 236 -33.16 -8.26 -29.03
N LEU A 237 -32.11 -8.96 -29.49
CA LEU A 237 -31.93 -9.23 -30.91
C LEU A 237 -33.07 -10.09 -31.48
N SER A 238 -33.51 -11.11 -30.73
CA SER A 238 -34.62 -11.97 -31.12
C SER A 238 -35.93 -11.20 -31.20
N GLU A 239 -36.19 -10.30 -30.24
CA GLU A 239 -37.35 -9.40 -30.23
C GLU A 239 -37.34 -8.48 -31.46
N HIS A 240 -36.21 -7.81 -31.75
CA HIS A 240 -36.07 -6.98 -32.95
C HIS A 240 -36.24 -7.75 -34.26
N ALA A 241 -35.74 -9.00 -34.33
CA ALA A 241 -35.92 -9.85 -35.48
C ALA A 241 -37.40 -10.22 -35.67
N ILE A 242 -38.11 -10.57 -34.59
CA ILE A 242 -39.54 -10.87 -34.61
C ILE A 242 -40.36 -9.65 -35.05
N ASP A 243 -40.04 -8.47 -34.52
CA ASP A 243 -40.71 -7.22 -34.91
C ASP A 243 -40.47 -6.86 -36.36
N SER A 244 -39.24 -7.06 -36.86
CA SER A 244 -38.91 -6.88 -38.27
C SER A 244 -39.72 -7.84 -39.16
N ILE A 245 -39.84 -9.11 -38.76
CA ILE A 245 -40.67 -10.10 -39.47
C ILE A 245 -42.14 -9.69 -39.48
N LYS A 246 -42.69 -9.23 -38.34
CA LYS A 246 -44.07 -8.71 -38.27
C LYS A 246 -44.28 -7.52 -39.21
N SER A 247 -43.36 -6.56 -39.20
CA SER A 247 -43.41 -5.38 -40.06
C SER A 247 -43.39 -5.77 -41.54
N MET A 248 -42.46 -6.66 -41.93
CA MET A 248 -42.38 -7.19 -43.29
C MET A 248 -43.65 -7.92 -43.70
N ALA A 249 -44.20 -8.78 -42.84
CA ALA A 249 -45.45 -9.49 -43.11
C ALA A 249 -46.63 -8.53 -43.31
N GLY A 250 -46.70 -7.47 -42.49
CA GLY A 250 -47.68 -6.39 -42.67
C GLY A 250 -47.53 -5.68 -44.02
N GLN A 251 -46.30 -5.29 -44.38
CA GLN A 251 -46.01 -4.62 -45.65
C GLN A 251 -46.28 -5.52 -46.86
N GLN A 252 -45.96 -6.82 -46.78
CA GLN A 252 -46.30 -7.80 -47.81
C GLN A 252 -47.81 -7.98 -47.96
N THR A 253 -48.56 -7.95 -46.86
CA THR A 253 -50.03 -8.03 -46.89
C THR A 253 -50.62 -6.81 -47.59
N GLU A 254 -50.18 -5.60 -47.26
CA GLU A 254 -50.63 -4.37 -47.92
C GLU A 254 -50.24 -4.32 -49.40
N THR A 255 -49.01 -4.73 -49.73
CA THR A 255 -48.56 -4.84 -51.13
C THR A 255 -49.43 -5.81 -51.91
N THR A 256 -49.76 -6.97 -51.31
CA THR A 256 -50.65 -7.97 -51.92
C THR A 256 -52.05 -7.42 -52.13
N LYS A 257 -52.60 -6.70 -51.14
CA LYS A 257 -53.91 -6.03 -51.23
C LYS A 257 -53.94 -4.98 -52.34
N ALA A 258 -52.88 -4.18 -52.45
CA ALA A 258 -52.73 -3.21 -53.53
C ALA A 258 -52.64 -3.89 -54.90
N ALA A 259 -51.86 -4.97 -55.02
CA ALA A 259 -51.76 -5.76 -56.26
C ALA A 259 -53.11 -6.38 -56.66
N LEU A 260 -53.85 -6.93 -55.70
CA LEU A 260 -55.20 -7.44 -55.91
C LEU A 260 -56.18 -6.34 -56.35
N ALA A 261 -56.10 -5.15 -55.74
CA ALA A 261 -56.94 -4.02 -56.13
C ALA A 261 -56.61 -3.53 -57.56
N ILE A 262 -55.33 -3.47 -57.93
CA ILE A 262 -54.89 -3.16 -59.30
C ILE A 262 -55.38 -4.23 -60.28
N ALA A 263 -55.24 -5.51 -59.94
CA ALA A 263 -55.74 -6.60 -60.76
C ALA A 263 -57.27 -6.53 -60.93
N GLY A 264 -58.00 -6.20 -59.87
CA GLY A 264 -59.44 -5.95 -59.91
C GLY A 264 -59.82 -4.76 -60.80
N ALA A 265 -59.11 -3.64 -60.66
CA ALA A 265 -59.33 -2.45 -61.48
C ALA A 265 -58.95 -2.69 -62.96
N ALA A 266 -57.90 -3.45 -63.23
CA ALA A 266 -57.51 -3.86 -64.58
C ALA A 266 -58.57 -4.75 -65.22
N LYS A 267 -59.07 -5.75 -64.47
CA LYS A 267 -60.19 -6.61 -64.91
C LYS A 267 -61.47 -5.81 -65.15
N ALA A 268 -61.76 -4.81 -64.32
CA ALA A 268 -62.91 -3.92 -64.53
C ALA A 268 -62.73 -3.04 -65.77
N ARG A 269 -61.53 -2.50 -66.01
CA ARG A 269 -61.19 -1.72 -67.23
C ARG A 269 -61.27 -2.55 -68.50
N GLU A 270 -60.89 -3.83 -68.44
CA GLU A 270 -61.06 -4.78 -69.55
C GLU A 270 -62.56 -4.99 -69.89
N GLN A 271 -63.44 -4.94 -68.89
CA GLN A 271 -64.88 -5.05 -69.08
C GLN A 271 -65.56 -3.75 -69.56
N THR A 272 -64.97 -2.56 -69.35
CA THR A 272 -65.58 -1.27 -69.72
C THR A 272 -65.13 -0.69 -71.06
N GLY A 273 -64.21 -1.34 -71.78
CA GLY A 273 -63.95 -1.08 -73.20
C GLY A 273 -63.84 0.39 -73.64
N GLU A 274 -62.84 1.14 -73.18
CA GLU A 274 -62.51 2.47 -73.73
C GLU A 274 -61.05 2.53 -74.20
N ASN A 275 -60.89 2.45 -75.51
CA ASN A 275 -59.66 2.77 -76.25
C ASN A 275 -59.68 4.26 -76.63
N GLU A 276 -59.03 5.13 -75.87
CA GLU A 276 -58.62 6.45 -76.39
C GLU A 276 -57.13 6.71 -76.11
N SER A 277 -56.32 6.37 -77.12
CA SER A 277 -54.90 6.69 -77.23
C SER A 277 -54.73 8.16 -77.65
N ASN A 278 -54.75 9.09 -76.71
CA ASN A 278 -54.22 10.45 -76.93
C ASN A 278 -52.78 10.52 -76.40
N ASN A 279 -51.83 10.18 -77.28
CA ASN A 279 -50.43 10.03 -76.91
C ASN A 279 -49.54 11.09 -77.56
N GLU A 280 -49.63 12.32 -77.06
CA GLU A 280 -48.66 13.39 -77.36
C GLU A 280 -47.25 13.03 -76.86
N LEU A 281 -47.15 12.27 -75.76
CA LEU A 281 -45.87 11.85 -75.19
C LEU A 281 -45.10 10.88 -76.09
N LEU A 282 -45.76 9.87 -76.67
CA LEU A 282 -45.09 8.95 -77.61
C LEU A 282 -44.68 9.62 -78.91
N LYS A 283 -45.46 10.58 -79.42
CA LYS A 283 -45.05 11.37 -80.60
C LYS A 283 -43.78 12.17 -80.30
N ASN A 284 -43.74 12.87 -79.17
CA ASN A 284 -42.58 13.68 -78.78
C ASN A 284 -41.34 12.82 -78.47
N VAL A 285 -41.51 11.68 -77.81
CA VAL A 285 -40.41 10.75 -77.52
C VAL A 285 -39.88 10.11 -78.81
N SER A 286 -40.75 9.73 -79.76
CA SER A 286 -40.29 9.14 -81.03
C SER A 286 -39.48 10.12 -81.88
N LEU A 287 -39.83 11.41 -81.87
CA LEU A 287 -39.13 12.45 -82.60
C LEU A 287 -37.71 12.66 -82.05
N ILE A 288 -37.57 12.72 -80.71
CA ILE A 288 -36.27 12.92 -80.04
C ILE A 288 -35.34 11.74 -80.30
N VAL A 289 -35.85 10.51 -80.23
CA VAL A 289 -35.06 9.30 -80.51
C VAL A 289 -34.62 9.25 -81.98
N GLY A 290 -35.50 9.61 -82.92
CA GLY A 290 -35.15 9.67 -84.35
C GLY A 290 -34.04 10.68 -84.67
N ILE A 291 -34.05 11.84 -84.02
CA ILE A 291 -32.99 12.85 -84.19
C ILE A 291 -31.65 12.34 -83.63
N LEU A 292 -31.66 11.71 -82.45
CA LEU A 292 -30.42 11.17 -81.85
C LEU A 292 -29.79 10.05 -82.68
N VAL A 293 -30.61 9.14 -83.23
CA VAL A 293 -30.12 8.03 -84.06
C VAL A 293 -29.53 8.53 -85.38
N SER A 294 -30.13 9.55 -85.99
CA SER A 294 -29.62 10.13 -87.24
C SER A 294 -28.30 10.89 -87.04
N LEU A 295 -28.15 11.61 -85.92
CA LEU A 295 -26.89 12.27 -85.56
C LEU A 295 -25.76 11.26 -85.29
N LEU A 296 -26.06 10.15 -84.59
CA LEU A 296 -25.08 9.08 -84.34
C LEU A 296 -24.63 8.38 -85.63
N THR A 297 -25.54 8.13 -86.57
CA THR A 297 -25.19 7.54 -87.87
C THR A 297 -24.36 8.50 -88.74
N MET A 298 -24.65 9.80 -88.70
CA MET A 298 -23.83 10.82 -89.37
C MET A 298 -22.42 10.90 -88.77
N ALA A 299 -22.30 10.88 -87.44
CA ALA A 299 -21.01 10.88 -86.74
C ALA A 299 -20.17 9.64 -87.07
N TYR A 300 -20.80 8.46 -87.15
CA TYR A 300 -20.14 7.21 -87.53
C TYR A 300 -19.64 7.24 -88.98
N MET A 301 -20.43 7.77 -89.93
CA MET A 301 -20.01 7.92 -91.33
C MET A 301 -18.86 8.92 -91.52
N PHE A 302 -18.81 10.01 -90.72
CA PHE A 302 -17.70 10.97 -90.77
C PHE A 302 -16.41 10.45 -90.11
N ALA A 303 -16.52 9.61 -89.07
CA ALA A 303 -15.37 8.99 -88.42
C ALA A 303 -14.73 7.85 -89.26
N GLY A 304 -15.50 7.21 -90.14
CA GLY A 304 -15.02 6.12 -91.02
C GLY A 304 -14.27 6.54 -92.29
N ARG A 305 -14.02 7.84 -92.51
CA ARG A 305 -13.41 8.38 -93.75
C ARG A 305 -11.99 8.94 -93.59
N LYS A 306 -11.25 8.50 -92.56
CA LYS A 306 -9.79 8.68 -92.45
C LYS A 306 -9.06 7.34 -92.54
N GLN A 307 -8.93 6.83 -93.76
CA GLN A 307 -7.79 6.04 -94.25
C GLN A 307 -7.43 6.58 -95.63
#